data_AF-A0A822FRD7-F1
#
_entry.id   AF-A0A822FRD7-F1
#
_cell.length_a   1.000
_cell.length_b   1.000
_cell.length_c   1.000
_cell.angle_alpha   90.00
_cell.angle_beta   90.00
_cell.angle_gamma   90.00
#
_symmetry.space_group_name_H-M   'P 1'
#
loop_
_entity.id
_entity.type
_entity.pdbx_description
1 polymer ?
#
loop_
_entity_poly.entity_id
_entity_poly.type
_entity_poly.pdbx_seq_one_letter_code
_entity_poly.pdbx_strand_id
1 'polypeptide(L)'
;MNNNLNKNDQSLNPQNTLNHLSEKWHVSITSEEFARKLDENDSLRNLRDEFYIPKVGGLPKVDKARTDPQSDSIYLCGHSLGLQPKRVRKLIDIWLKDWADLGVYGHIYGTNPFAYCDYPCIPTLKTLLGAEDNEVGIMNQLTTNIHFMMISFYRPTSKRFKILYEERAFPSDEYAFQSQIQFHGYKLEEAALKIKPRANEDCIRTEDILELLKQQGQSIALVLLSGVQYYTGQLFEIETITRAAQQY
;
A
#
# COMPACT_ATOMS: atom_id res chain seq x y z
N MET A 1 12.12 3.88 -17.15
CA MET A 1 11.94 5.33 -16.94
C MET A 1 12.94 5.78 -15.88
N ASN A 2 13.79 6.76 -16.19
CA ASN A 2 14.83 7.26 -15.30
C ASN A 2 14.22 8.04 -14.12
N ASN A 3 13.97 7.39 -12.99
CA ASN A 3 13.64 8.05 -11.74
C ASN A 3 14.91 8.35 -10.94
N ASN A 4 15.71 9.29 -11.43
CA ASN A 4 16.63 10.03 -10.57
C ASN A 4 15.82 11.16 -9.91
N LEU A 5 14.97 10.82 -8.95
CA LEU A 5 14.49 11.79 -7.98
C LEU A 5 15.67 12.13 -7.07
N ASN A 6 16.35 13.21 -7.43
CA ASN A 6 17.48 13.74 -6.70
C ASN A 6 17.01 14.10 -5.29
N LYS A 7 17.41 13.33 -4.26
CA LYS A 7 17.02 13.51 -2.85
C LYS A 7 17.35 14.91 -2.26
N ASN A 8 18.01 15.77 -3.04
CA ASN A 8 18.43 17.12 -2.68
C ASN A 8 17.78 18.24 -3.51
N ASP A 9 16.72 17.96 -4.27
CA ASP A 9 16.00 19.03 -4.96
C ASP A 9 15.15 19.85 -3.97
N GLN A 10 15.74 20.92 -3.43
CA GLN A 10 15.08 21.85 -2.51
C GLN A 10 13.84 22.53 -3.13
N SER A 11 13.63 22.42 -4.45
CA SER A 11 12.43 22.92 -5.13
C SER A 11 11.16 22.11 -4.86
N LEU A 12 11.29 20.90 -4.28
CA LEU A 12 10.18 20.01 -3.93
C LEU A 12 9.87 19.94 -2.42
N ASN A 13 10.47 20.80 -1.59
CA ASN A 13 10.15 20.86 -0.17
C ASN A 13 8.76 21.50 0.04
N PRO A 14 7.79 20.80 0.66
CA PRO A 14 6.44 21.34 0.88
C PRO A 14 6.43 22.68 1.61
N GLN A 15 7.30 22.90 2.60
CA GLN A 15 7.38 24.17 3.31
C GLN A 15 7.80 25.32 2.38
N ASN A 16 8.77 25.09 1.50
CA ASN A 16 9.21 26.09 0.53
C ASN A 16 8.09 26.41 -0.47
N THR A 17 7.38 25.38 -0.95
CA THR A 17 6.21 25.55 -1.82
C THR A 17 5.11 26.37 -1.15
N LEU A 18 4.76 26.04 0.11
CA LEU A 18 3.72 26.76 0.85
C LEU A 18 4.12 28.22 1.13
N ASN A 19 5.37 28.47 1.52
CA ASN A 19 5.88 29.83 1.73
C ASN A 19 5.84 30.65 0.45
N HIS A 20 6.29 30.07 -0.68
CA HIS A 20 6.24 30.74 -1.98
C HIS A 20 4.80 31.10 -2.40
N LEU A 21 3.85 30.17 -2.23
CA LEU A 21 2.44 30.43 -2.52
C LEU A 21 1.84 31.49 -1.58
N SER A 22 2.24 31.49 -0.31
CA SER A 22 1.81 32.49 0.69
C SER A 22 2.25 33.90 0.31
N GLU A 23 3.51 34.07 -0.12
CA GLU A 23 4.02 35.34 -0.62
C GLU A 23 3.29 35.77 -1.89
N LYS A 24 3.13 34.84 -2.85
CA LYS A 24 2.46 35.10 -4.14
C LYS A 24 1.00 35.51 -3.97
N TRP A 25 0.29 34.92 -3.02
CA TRP A 25 -1.13 35.22 -2.80
C TRP A 25 -1.36 36.31 -1.75
N HIS A 26 -0.32 36.74 -1.03
CA HIS A 26 -0.41 37.67 0.10
C HIS A 26 -1.36 37.18 1.21
N VAL A 27 -1.36 35.87 1.48
CA VAL A 27 -2.24 35.22 2.46
C VAL A 27 -1.40 34.31 3.36
N SER A 28 -1.63 34.36 4.68
CA SER A 28 -0.90 33.54 5.65
C SER A 28 -1.13 32.04 5.44
N ILE A 29 -0.06 31.23 5.49
CA ILE A 29 -0.11 29.75 5.40
C ILE A 29 -1.04 29.09 6.44
N THR A 30 -1.32 29.77 7.56
CA THR A 30 -2.18 29.24 8.64
C THR A 30 -3.65 29.66 8.53
N SER A 31 -4.02 30.37 7.47
CA SER A 31 -5.39 30.91 7.30
C SER A 31 -6.30 29.95 6.51
N GLU A 32 -7.61 30.05 6.75
CA GLU A 32 -8.62 29.34 5.97
C GLU A 32 -8.60 29.76 4.48
N GLU A 33 -8.38 31.04 4.20
CA GLU A 33 -8.28 31.55 2.83
C GLU A 33 -7.16 30.86 2.05
N PHE A 34 -6.02 30.59 2.70
CA PHE A 34 -4.91 29.89 2.08
C PHE A 34 -5.29 28.46 1.68
N ALA A 35 -5.97 27.73 2.57
CA ALA A 35 -6.47 26.40 2.28
C ALA A 35 -7.46 26.41 1.11
N ARG A 36 -8.39 27.37 1.06
CA ARG A 36 -9.33 27.53 -0.07
C ARG A 36 -8.61 27.79 -1.39
N LYS A 37 -7.57 28.62 -1.39
CA LYS A 37 -6.75 28.86 -2.59
C LYS A 37 -6.01 27.60 -3.04
N LEU A 38 -5.53 26.76 -2.12
CA LEU A 38 -4.95 25.46 -2.48
C LEU A 38 -5.99 24.56 -3.16
N ASP A 39 -7.20 24.44 -2.60
CA ASP A 39 -8.29 23.66 -3.19
C ASP A 39 -8.71 24.18 -4.58
N GLU A 40 -8.78 25.51 -4.75
CA GLU A 40 -9.13 26.14 -6.02
C GLU A 40 -8.12 25.85 -7.13
N ASN A 41 -6.84 25.72 -6.76
CA ASN A 41 -5.72 25.47 -7.67
C ASN A 41 -5.33 23.99 -7.77
N ASP A 42 -6.04 23.09 -7.08
CA ASP A 42 -5.82 21.65 -7.21
C ASP A 42 -6.44 21.13 -8.52
N SER A 43 -5.57 20.71 -9.45
CA SER A 43 -5.97 20.10 -10.73
C SER A 43 -6.75 18.80 -10.58
N LEU A 44 -6.69 18.15 -9.42
CA LEU A 44 -7.36 16.88 -9.13
C LEU A 44 -8.64 17.03 -8.29
N ARG A 45 -9.03 18.27 -7.93
CA ARG A 45 -10.15 18.53 -7.02
C ARG A 45 -11.46 17.85 -7.42
N ASN A 46 -11.68 17.70 -8.73
CA ASN A 46 -12.88 17.08 -9.29
C ASN A 46 -12.97 15.58 -8.97
N LEU A 47 -11.86 14.91 -8.66
CA LEU A 47 -11.87 13.50 -8.26
C LEU A 47 -12.61 13.29 -6.94
N ARG A 48 -12.68 14.30 -6.07
CA ARG A 48 -13.47 14.25 -4.83
C ARG A 48 -14.93 13.89 -5.08
N ASP A 49 -15.48 14.36 -6.19
CA ASP A 49 -16.87 14.12 -6.58
C ASP A 49 -17.12 12.69 -7.09
N GLU A 50 -16.09 11.89 -7.32
CA GLU A 50 -16.21 10.49 -7.72
C GLU A 50 -16.42 9.54 -6.53
N PHE A 51 -16.39 10.02 -5.29
CA PHE A 51 -16.48 9.19 -4.08
C PHE A 51 -17.70 9.51 -3.22
N TYR A 52 -18.20 8.49 -2.52
CA TYR A 52 -19.16 8.68 -1.44
C TYR A 52 -18.43 9.08 -0.15
N ILE A 53 -18.45 10.37 0.19
CA ILE A 53 -17.93 10.88 1.46
C ILE A 53 -19.04 10.76 2.53
N PRO A 54 -18.80 10.09 3.68
CA PRO A 54 -19.79 9.97 4.72
C PRO A 54 -20.20 11.34 5.27
N LYS A 55 -21.51 11.55 5.45
CA LYS A 55 -22.05 12.71 6.16
C LYS A 55 -21.89 12.54 7.66
N VAL A 56 -21.56 13.63 8.35
CA VAL A 56 -21.32 13.62 9.80
C VAL A 56 -22.54 13.08 10.57
N GLY A 57 -23.76 13.43 10.16
CA GLY A 57 -24.98 12.94 10.80
C GLY A 57 -25.22 11.43 10.72
N GLY A 58 -24.60 10.75 9.74
CA GLY A 58 -24.69 9.30 9.55
C GLY A 58 -23.60 8.50 10.27
N LEU A 59 -22.62 9.17 10.89
CA LEU A 59 -21.50 8.50 11.55
C LEU A 59 -21.82 8.15 13.01
N PRO A 60 -21.31 7.01 13.52
CA PRO A 60 -21.37 6.70 14.94
C PRO A 60 -20.39 7.57 15.73
N LYS A 61 -20.62 7.70 17.05
CA LYS A 61 -19.73 8.40 17.99
C LYS A 61 -19.45 9.88 17.65
N VAL A 62 -20.41 10.55 17.02
CA VAL A 62 -20.38 11.99 16.75
C VAL A 62 -21.17 12.76 17.81
N ASP A 63 -20.58 13.83 18.34
CA ASP A 63 -21.32 14.83 19.11
C ASP A 63 -22.12 15.73 18.18
N LYS A 64 -23.42 15.43 18.05
CA LYS A 64 -24.35 16.14 17.17
C LYS A 64 -24.63 17.58 17.62
N ALA A 65 -24.37 17.92 18.88
CA ALA A 65 -24.54 19.30 19.35
C ALA A 65 -23.41 20.23 18.86
N ARG A 66 -22.29 19.66 18.42
CA ARG A 66 -21.08 20.39 18.03
C ARG A 66 -20.74 20.29 16.54
N THR A 67 -21.61 19.66 15.76
CA THR A 67 -21.35 19.36 14.36
C THR A 67 -22.59 19.61 13.49
N ASP A 68 -22.36 19.99 12.24
CA ASP A 68 -23.43 20.04 11.24
C ASP A 68 -23.68 18.63 10.67
N PRO A 69 -24.87 18.03 10.89
CA PRO A 69 -25.16 16.69 10.40
C PRO A 69 -25.15 16.56 8.86
N GLN A 70 -25.32 17.66 8.12
CA GLN A 70 -25.31 17.64 6.64
C GLN A 70 -23.91 17.82 6.04
N SER A 71 -22.94 18.21 6.86
CA SER A 71 -21.55 18.37 6.42
C SER A 71 -20.91 17.02 6.08
N ASP A 72 -19.96 17.05 5.15
CA ASP A 72 -19.09 15.92 4.88
C ASP A 72 -18.15 15.70 6.08
N SER A 73 -17.84 14.44 6.36
CA SER A 73 -16.84 14.10 7.37
C SER A 73 -15.42 14.40 6.88
N ILE A 74 -14.53 14.71 7.83
CA ILE A 74 -13.09 14.80 7.60
C ILE A 74 -12.54 13.37 7.68
N TYR A 75 -12.49 12.68 6.53
CA TYR A 75 -12.16 11.25 6.46
C TYR A 75 -10.65 11.02 6.27
N LEU A 76 -9.90 10.92 7.37
CA LEU A 76 -8.44 10.71 7.37
C LEU A 76 -8.04 9.23 7.55
N CYS A 77 -8.94 8.30 7.23
CA CYS A 77 -8.75 6.85 7.42
C CYS A 77 -8.66 6.08 6.10
N GLY A 78 -8.46 6.77 4.97
CA GLY A 78 -8.42 6.16 3.63
C GLY A 78 -7.32 5.11 3.42
N HIS A 79 -6.25 5.17 4.23
CA HIS A 79 -5.17 4.18 4.23
C HIS A 79 -5.60 2.82 4.81
N SER A 80 -6.63 2.79 5.65
CA SER A 80 -7.18 1.55 6.23
C SER A 80 -8.36 1.04 5.40
N LEU A 81 -9.32 1.92 5.10
CA LEU A 81 -10.44 1.61 4.22
C LEU A 81 -10.72 2.80 3.31
N GLY A 82 -10.48 2.62 2.01
CA GLY A 82 -10.76 3.64 1.01
C GLY A 82 -12.25 3.96 0.91
N LEU A 83 -12.59 5.22 0.59
CA LEU A 83 -13.95 5.60 0.28
C LEU A 83 -14.46 4.85 -0.96
N GLN A 84 -15.74 4.53 -1.00
CA GLN A 84 -16.35 3.85 -2.13
C GLN A 84 -16.45 4.79 -3.35
N PRO A 85 -15.87 4.44 -4.50
CA PRO A 85 -16.15 5.15 -5.75
C PRO A 85 -17.62 5.00 -6.17
N LYS A 86 -18.25 6.09 -6.60
CA LYS A 86 -19.68 6.12 -7.00
C LYS A 86 -20.01 5.16 -8.13
N ARG A 87 -19.03 4.85 -8.99
CA ARG A 87 -19.18 3.94 -10.12
C ARG A 87 -19.27 2.46 -9.75
N VAL A 88 -18.85 2.07 -8.53
CA VAL A 88 -18.79 0.65 -8.12
C VAL A 88 -20.12 -0.06 -8.31
N ARG A 89 -21.24 0.55 -7.90
CA ARG A 89 -22.57 -0.08 -8.04
C ARG A 89 -22.89 -0.39 -9.50
N LYS A 90 -22.73 0.60 -10.39
CA LYS A 90 -22.98 0.43 -11.82
C LYS A 90 -22.11 -0.67 -12.44
N LEU A 91 -20.85 -0.76 -12.02
CA LEU A 91 -19.94 -1.79 -12.52
C LEU A 91 -20.36 -3.19 -12.05
N ILE A 92 -20.73 -3.36 -10.78
CA ILE A 92 -21.23 -4.64 -10.25
C ILE A 92 -22.54 -5.05 -10.94
N ASP A 93 -23.45 -4.09 -11.17
CA ASP A 93 -24.74 -4.37 -11.82
C ASP A 93 -24.57 -4.97 -13.23
N ILE A 94 -23.49 -4.60 -13.95
CA ILE A 94 -23.17 -5.22 -15.25
C ILE A 94 -22.91 -6.72 -15.10
N TRP A 95 -22.10 -7.12 -14.12
CA TRP A 95 -21.80 -8.53 -13.86
C TRP A 95 -23.04 -9.31 -13.42
N LEU A 96 -23.86 -8.72 -12.54
CA LEU A 96 -25.10 -9.34 -12.08
C LEU A 96 -26.10 -9.53 -13.23
N LYS A 97 -26.19 -8.55 -14.13
CA LYS A 97 -27.04 -8.62 -15.32
C LYS A 97 -26.55 -9.68 -16.31
N ASP A 98 -25.26 -9.68 -16.64
CA ASP A 98 -24.67 -10.69 -17.54
C ASP A 98 -24.90 -12.11 -16.98
N TRP A 99 -24.82 -12.29 -15.65
CA TRP A 99 -25.13 -13.56 -15.02
C TRP A 99 -26.61 -13.93 -15.16
N ALA A 100 -27.53 -13.00 -14.88
CA ALA A 100 -28.96 -13.24 -14.99
C ALA A 100 -29.40 -13.60 -16.41
N ASP A 101 -28.81 -12.94 -17.42
CA ASP A 101 -29.21 -13.11 -18.82
C ASP A 101 -28.56 -14.32 -19.50
N LEU A 102 -27.30 -14.62 -19.15
CA LEU A 102 -26.48 -15.60 -19.89
C LEU A 102 -26.23 -16.90 -19.10
N GLY A 103 -26.39 -16.89 -17.78
CA GLY A 103 -26.06 -18.05 -16.94
C GLY A 103 -24.64 -18.55 -17.21
N VAL A 104 -24.50 -19.84 -17.51
CA VAL A 104 -23.20 -20.48 -17.81
C VAL A 104 -22.51 -19.88 -19.05
N TYR A 105 -23.28 -19.34 -20.02
CA TYR A 105 -22.70 -18.71 -21.20
C TYR A 105 -21.91 -17.43 -20.85
N GLY A 106 -22.19 -16.81 -19.70
CA GLY A 106 -21.43 -15.66 -19.19
C GLY A 106 -19.95 -15.94 -18.94
N HIS A 107 -19.52 -17.21 -18.88
CA HIS A 107 -18.09 -17.53 -18.82
C HIS A 107 -17.30 -16.99 -20.02
N ILE A 108 -17.91 -16.98 -21.21
CA ILE A 108 -17.26 -16.65 -22.48
C ILE A 108 -17.91 -15.44 -23.16
N TYR A 109 -19.19 -15.19 -22.92
CA TYR A 109 -19.96 -14.10 -23.52
C TYR A 109 -20.34 -13.03 -22.48
N GLY A 110 -20.88 -11.90 -22.94
CA GLY A 110 -21.34 -10.80 -22.10
C GLY A 110 -20.48 -9.55 -22.26
N THR A 111 -20.76 -8.54 -21.43
CA THR A 111 -19.96 -7.32 -21.38
C THR A 111 -18.58 -7.61 -20.81
N ASN A 112 -18.53 -8.41 -19.75
CA ASN A 112 -17.29 -8.89 -19.15
C ASN A 112 -17.35 -10.42 -18.95
N PRO A 113 -16.73 -11.22 -19.83
CA PRO A 113 -16.70 -12.67 -19.68
C PRO A 113 -16.05 -13.10 -18.36
N PHE A 114 -16.72 -14.00 -17.61
CA PHE A 114 -16.31 -14.33 -16.25
C PHE A 114 -14.94 -15.04 -16.17
N ALA A 115 -14.57 -15.80 -17.21
CA ALA A 115 -13.29 -16.51 -17.24
C ALA A 115 -12.07 -15.57 -17.34
N TYR A 116 -12.28 -14.30 -17.67
CA TYR A 116 -11.23 -13.30 -17.89
C TYR A 116 -11.43 -12.06 -17.02
N CYS A 117 -12.05 -12.20 -15.85
CA CYS A 117 -12.49 -11.06 -15.04
C CYS A 117 -11.38 -10.20 -14.44
N ASP A 118 -10.16 -10.73 -14.38
CA ASP A 118 -8.94 -10.09 -13.92
C ASP A 118 -8.28 -9.22 -15.01
N TYR A 119 -8.30 -9.65 -16.26
CA TYR A 119 -7.60 -8.99 -17.38
C TYR A 119 -7.91 -7.48 -17.57
N PRO A 120 -9.17 -7.00 -17.46
CA PRO A 120 -9.48 -5.59 -17.73
C PRO A 120 -8.73 -4.60 -16.85
N CYS A 121 -8.27 -5.02 -15.66
CA CYS A 121 -7.57 -4.17 -14.71
C CYS A 121 -6.04 -4.17 -14.89
N ILE A 122 -5.48 -5.13 -15.62
CA ILE A 122 -4.03 -5.29 -15.80
C ILE A 122 -3.38 -4.03 -16.41
N PRO A 123 -3.92 -3.40 -17.48
CA PRO A 123 -3.28 -2.23 -18.07
C PRO A 123 -3.13 -1.04 -17.12
N THR A 124 -4.06 -0.86 -16.18
CA THR A 124 -3.97 0.22 -15.18
C THR A 124 -2.98 -0.15 -14.08
N LEU A 125 -3.03 -1.38 -13.59
CA LEU A 125 -2.15 -1.82 -12.51
C LEU A 125 -0.69 -1.89 -12.93
N LYS A 126 -0.38 -2.27 -14.18
CA LYS A 126 1.01 -2.30 -14.66
C LYS A 126 1.67 -0.92 -14.59
N THR A 127 0.93 0.13 -14.93
CA THR A 127 1.42 1.51 -14.87
C THR A 127 1.62 1.96 -13.42
N LEU A 128 0.70 1.58 -12.52
CA LEU A 128 0.79 1.88 -11.10
C LEU A 128 1.99 1.18 -10.43
N LEU A 129 2.22 -0.09 -10.79
CA LEU A 129 3.25 -0.95 -10.21
C LEU A 129 4.62 -0.81 -10.90
N GLY A 130 4.66 -0.22 -12.10
CA GLY A 130 5.87 -0.18 -12.93
C GLY A 130 6.29 -1.57 -13.43
N ALA A 131 5.32 -2.42 -13.78
CA ALA A 131 5.51 -3.82 -14.17
C ALA A 131 5.07 -4.09 -15.63
N GLU A 132 5.41 -5.26 -16.17
CA GLU A 132 4.91 -5.76 -17.45
C GLU A 132 3.57 -6.51 -17.31
N ASP A 133 2.86 -6.71 -18.43
CA ASP A 133 1.53 -7.34 -18.44
C ASP A 133 1.55 -8.77 -17.85
N ASN A 134 2.65 -9.50 -18.04
CA ASN A 134 2.83 -10.87 -17.54
C ASN A 134 3.43 -10.95 -16.13
N GLU A 135 3.63 -9.82 -15.46
CA GLU A 135 4.14 -9.73 -14.08
C GLU A 135 3.05 -9.35 -13.07
N VAL A 136 1.83 -9.08 -13.54
CA VAL A 136 0.69 -8.68 -12.70
C VAL A 136 -0.41 -9.74 -12.72
N GLY A 137 -0.79 -10.23 -11.54
CA GLY A 137 -1.94 -11.11 -11.35
C GLY A 137 -2.91 -10.53 -10.31
N ILE A 138 -4.20 -10.50 -10.63
CA ILE A 138 -5.26 -10.04 -9.70
C ILE A 138 -6.02 -11.26 -9.21
N MET A 139 -5.73 -11.69 -7.98
CA MET A 139 -6.32 -12.89 -7.42
C MET A 139 -6.43 -12.83 -5.90
N ASN A 140 -7.35 -13.61 -5.33
CA ASN A 140 -7.51 -13.86 -3.90
C ASN A 140 -7.49 -12.60 -3.00
N GLN A 141 -6.84 -12.69 -1.85
CA GLN A 141 -6.59 -11.65 -0.86
C GLN A 141 -5.08 -11.53 -0.61
N LEU A 142 -4.63 -10.42 -0.01
CA LEU A 142 -3.22 -10.12 0.24
C LEU A 142 -2.46 -11.28 0.91
N THR A 143 -2.91 -11.73 2.08
CA THR A 143 -2.21 -12.78 2.85
C THR A 143 -2.20 -14.12 2.13
N THR A 144 -3.26 -14.47 1.41
CA THR A 144 -3.30 -15.68 0.56
C THR A 144 -2.25 -15.61 -0.54
N ASN A 145 -2.10 -14.45 -1.19
CA ASN A 145 -1.09 -14.27 -2.23
C ASN A 145 0.33 -14.31 -1.64
N ILE A 146 0.56 -13.77 -0.45
CA ILE A 146 1.84 -13.91 0.26
C ILE A 146 2.17 -15.40 0.47
N HIS A 147 1.21 -16.21 0.90
CA HIS A 147 1.42 -17.66 1.01
C HIS A 147 1.80 -18.33 -0.32
N PHE A 148 1.13 -17.99 -1.42
CA PHE A 148 1.47 -18.53 -2.74
C PHE A 148 2.83 -18.09 -3.25
N MET A 149 3.25 -16.87 -2.92
CA MET A 149 4.61 -16.42 -3.19
C MET A 149 5.61 -17.21 -2.33
N MET A 150 5.36 -17.33 -1.04
CA MET A 150 6.27 -18.00 -0.12
C MET A 150 6.46 -19.49 -0.42
N ILE A 151 5.41 -20.23 -0.74
CA ILE A 151 5.56 -21.66 -1.10
C ILE A 151 6.47 -21.85 -2.32
N SER A 152 6.55 -20.85 -3.20
CA SER A 152 7.38 -20.89 -4.40
C SER A 152 8.80 -20.36 -4.17
N PHE A 153 8.94 -19.26 -3.43
CA PHE A 153 10.19 -18.50 -3.28
C PHE A 153 10.95 -18.77 -1.98
N TYR A 154 10.27 -19.14 -0.88
CA TYR A 154 10.92 -19.55 0.36
C TYR A 154 11.31 -21.03 0.27
N ARG A 155 12.55 -21.28 -0.19
CA ARG A 155 13.12 -22.63 -0.34
C ARG A 155 14.26 -22.82 0.66
N PRO A 156 13.96 -23.00 1.95
CA PRO A 156 14.98 -23.05 2.98
C PRO A 156 15.89 -24.28 2.83
N THR A 157 17.14 -24.13 3.25
CA THR A 157 18.14 -25.20 3.36
C THR A 157 18.72 -25.21 4.77
N SER A 158 19.51 -26.22 5.13
CA SER A 158 20.15 -26.27 6.46
C SER A 158 21.05 -25.06 6.76
N LYS A 159 21.56 -24.35 5.73
CA LYS A 159 22.43 -23.18 5.89
C LYS A 159 21.71 -21.84 5.68
N ARG A 160 20.66 -21.82 4.84
CA ARG A 160 19.94 -20.61 4.40
C ARG A 160 18.45 -20.82 4.57
N PHE A 161 17.90 -20.41 5.72
CA PHE A 161 16.51 -20.67 6.09
C PHE A 161 15.82 -19.51 6.81
N LYS A 162 16.55 -18.44 7.17
CA LYS A 162 15.95 -17.33 7.91
C LYS A 162 15.06 -16.46 7.01
N ILE A 163 14.04 -15.86 7.61
CA ILE A 163 13.22 -14.82 7.00
C ILE A 163 13.49 -13.52 7.76
N LEU A 164 13.98 -12.50 7.06
CA LEU A 164 14.17 -11.16 7.62
C LEU A 164 12.87 -10.36 7.51
N TYR A 165 12.41 -9.79 8.62
CA TYR A 165 11.20 -8.96 8.71
C TYR A 165 11.35 -7.81 9.73
N GLU A 166 10.53 -6.77 9.61
CA GLU A 166 10.53 -5.61 10.51
C GLU A 166 9.78 -5.84 11.83
N GLU A 167 10.21 -5.17 12.89
CA GLU A 167 9.45 -5.15 14.14
C GLU A 167 8.07 -4.51 13.95
N ARG A 168 7.05 -5.15 14.52
CA ARG A 168 5.64 -4.82 14.30
C ARG A 168 5.27 -4.90 12.82
N ALA A 169 5.78 -5.90 12.10
CA ALA A 169 5.17 -6.32 10.84
C ALA A 169 3.66 -6.50 11.02
N PHE A 170 2.90 -6.31 9.94
CA PHE A 170 1.45 -6.42 10.03
C PHE A 170 1.07 -7.85 10.48
N PRO A 171 0.12 -8.04 11.43
CA PRO A 171 -0.06 -9.33 12.08
C PRO A 171 -0.33 -10.51 11.14
N SER A 172 -1.09 -10.30 10.05
CA SER A 172 -1.34 -11.38 9.09
C SER A 172 -0.09 -11.83 8.34
N ASP A 173 0.83 -10.91 8.06
CA ASP A 173 2.08 -11.16 7.36
C ASP A 173 3.02 -11.93 8.28
N GLU A 174 3.05 -11.54 9.57
CA GLU A 174 3.75 -12.27 10.63
C GLU A 174 3.26 -13.71 10.76
N TYR A 175 1.95 -13.93 10.86
CA TYR A 175 1.40 -15.28 10.91
C TYR A 175 1.65 -16.07 9.62
N ALA A 176 1.65 -15.41 8.46
CA ALA A 176 1.94 -16.05 7.18
C ALA A 176 3.36 -16.61 7.13
N PHE A 177 4.37 -15.81 7.47
CA PHE A 177 5.74 -16.31 7.43
C PHE A 177 6.06 -17.27 8.57
N GLN A 178 5.46 -17.10 9.75
CA GLN A 178 5.66 -18.02 10.87
C GLN A 178 5.12 -19.41 10.55
N SER A 179 3.93 -19.50 9.98
CA SER A 179 3.35 -20.79 9.56
C SER A 179 4.16 -21.44 8.45
N GLN A 180 4.76 -20.67 7.54
CA GLN A 180 5.67 -21.20 6.50
C GLN A 180 6.99 -21.72 7.09
N ILE A 181 7.60 -21.00 8.04
CA ILE A 181 8.79 -21.47 8.77
C ILE A 181 8.49 -22.82 9.45
N GLN A 182 7.37 -22.92 10.16
CA GLN A 182 6.94 -24.13 10.85
C GLN A 182 6.61 -25.26 9.88
N PHE A 183 5.95 -24.96 8.75
CA PHE A 183 5.66 -25.92 7.69
C PHE A 183 6.94 -26.58 7.14
N HIS A 184 8.04 -25.82 7.07
CA HIS A 184 9.35 -26.33 6.68
C HIS A 184 10.17 -26.96 7.83
N GLY A 185 9.59 -27.09 9.03
CA GLY A 185 10.20 -27.80 10.17
C GLY A 185 11.22 -26.99 10.97
N TYR A 186 11.30 -25.67 10.78
CA TYR A 186 12.20 -24.80 11.54
C TYR A 186 11.50 -24.19 12.76
N LYS A 187 12.30 -23.89 13.79
CA LYS A 187 11.83 -23.16 14.96
C LYS A 187 11.81 -21.66 14.69
N LEU A 188 10.79 -20.98 15.20
CA LEU A 188 10.59 -19.54 14.95
C LEU A 188 11.76 -18.71 15.48
N GLU A 189 12.27 -19.03 16.67
CA GLU A 189 13.38 -18.32 17.31
C GLU A 189 14.70 -18.40 16.54
N GLU A 190 14.86 -19.40 15.67
CA GLU A 190 16.06 -19.58 14.84
C GLU A 190 15.88 -18.96 13.45
N ALA A 191 14.68 -19.05 12.88
CA ALA A 191 14.38 -18.70 11.49
C ALA A 191 13.75 -17.31 11.31
N ALA A 192 12.99 -16.80 12.28
CA ALA A 192 12.33 -15.49 12.16
C ALA A 192 13.29 -14.38 12.62
N LEU A 193 14.03 -13.81 11.68
CA LEU A 193 15.02 -12.77 11.94
C LEU A 193 14.36 -11.39 11.96
N LYS A 194 14.05 -10.90 13.16
CA LYS A 194 13.44 -9.57 13.35
C LYS A 194 14.49 -8.45 13.37
N ILE A 195 14.31 -7.43 12.55
CA ILE A 195 15.02 -6.15 12.70
C ILE A 195 14.18 -5.15 13.50
N LYS A 196 14.82 -4.44 14.43
CA LYS A 196 14.16 -3.49 15.33
C LYS A 196 14.70 -2.08 15.11
N PRO A 197 13.91 -1.02 15.39
CA PRO A 197 14.47 0.31 15.49
C PRO A 197 15.46 0.39 16.66
N ARG A 198 16.34 1.40 16.62
CA ARG A 198 17.28 1.67 17.72
C ARG A 198 16.51 2.18 18.95
N ALA A 199 17.18 2.18 20.10
CA ALA A 199 16.58 2.71 21.32
C ALA A 199 16.16 4.19 21.13
N ASN A 200 14.91 4.50 21.49
CA ASN A 200 14.26 5.81 21.32
C ASN A 200 13.98 6.21 19.86
N GLU A 201 13.94 5.24 18.95
CA GLU A 201 13.49 5.44 17.57
C GLU A 201 12.27 4.57 17.28
N ASP A 202 11.36 5.06 16.43
CA ASP A 202 10.20 4.29 15.96
C ASP A 202 10.46 3.64 14.59
N CYS A 203 11.25 4.31 13.74
CA CYS A 203 11.59 3.86 12.39
C CYS A 203 12.90 3.06 12.38
N ILE A 204 12.99 2.10 11.46
CA ILE A 204 14.20 1.29 11.27
C ILE A 204 15.10 1.99 10.27
N ARG A 205 16.36 2.25 10.65
CA ARG A 205 17.29 2.91 9.73
C ARG A 205 17.74 1.96 8.62
N THR A 206 17.82 2.47 7.40
CA THR A 206 18.27 1.68 6.24
C THR A 206 19.66 1.09 6.47
N GLU A 207 20.59 1.85 7.06
CA GLU A 207 21.94 1.35 7.35
C GLU A 207 21.96 0.13 8.28
N ASP A 208 20.99 0.00 9.20
CA ASP A 208 20.91 -1.14 10.11
C ASP A 208 20.43 -2.40 9.37
N ILE A 209 19.52 -2.24 8.39
CA ILE A 209 19.08 -3.32 7.50
C ILE A 209 20.27 -3.81 6.67
N LEU A 210 21.03 -2.88 6.08
CA LEU A 210 22.18 -3.20 5.24
C LEU A 210 23.29 -3.90 6.01
N GLU A 211 23.59 -3.44 7.23
CA GLU A 211 24.60 -4.07 8.07
C GLU A 211 24.15 -5.47 8.51
N LEU A 212 22.86 -5.68 8.82
CA LEU A 212 22.32 -7.00 9.12
C LEU A 212 22.44 -7.97 7.93
N LEU A 213 22.09 -7.52 6.72
CA LEU A 213 22.25 -8.31 5.49
C LEU A 213 23.72 -8.67 5.25
N LYS A 214 24.65 -7.74 5.52
CA LYS A 214 26.08 -8.03 5.42
C LYS A 214 26.55 -9.07 6.42
N GLN A 215 26.03 -9.04 7.65
CA GLN A 215 26.41 -9.97 8.71
C GLN A 215 25.77 -11.36 8.55
N GLN A 216 24.52 -11.44 8.08
CA GLN A 216 23.71 -12.66 8.13
C GLN A 216 23.10 -13.10 6.79
N GLY A 217 23.34 -12.37 5.70
CA GLY A 217 22.72 -12.56 4.38
C GLY A 217 22.81 -13.99 3.85
N GLN A 218 23.96 -14.65 4.02
CA GLN A 218 24.17 -16.04 3.61
C GLN A 218 23.22 -17.05 4.30
N SER A 219 22.65 -16.67 5.44
CA SER A 219 21.68 -17.50 6.19
C SER A 219 20.21 -17.10 5.95
N ILE A 220 19.96 -15.98 5.27
CA ILE A 220 18.62 -15.44 5.01
C ILE A 220 18.12 -15.99 3.67
N ALA A 221 17.05 -16.78 3.71
CA ALA A 221 16.40 -17.30 2.51
C ALA A 221 15.49 -16.26 1.84
N LEU A 222 14.83 -15.43 2.65
CA LEU A 222 13.85 -14.45 2.19
C LEU A 222 13.96 -13.15 3.01
N VAL A 223 13.91 -12.01 2.32
CA VAL A 223 13.67 -10.70 2.95
C VAL A 223 12.23 -10.33 2.66
N LEU A 224 11.41 -10.22 3.70
CA LEU A 224 9.99 -9.89 3.61
C LEU A 224 9.73 -8.68 4.50
N LEU A 225 9.83 -7.50 3.90
CA LEU A 225 9.54 -6.21 4.53
C LEU A 225 8.32 -5.57 3.87
N SER A 226 7.53 -4.82 4.64
CA SER A 226 6.54 -3.93 4.05
C SER A 226 7.18 -2.87 3.15
N GLY A 227 6.44 -2.38 2.15
CA GLY A 227 6.86 -1.20 1.38
C GLY A 227 6.73 0.08 2.22
N VAL A 228 5.55 0.27 2.82
CA VAL A 228 5.27 1.30 3.82
C VAL A 228 4.79 0.62 5.09
N GLN A 229 5.42 0.93 6.22
CA GLN A 229 5.08 0.34 7.50
C GLN A 229 3.75 0.93 8.02
N TYR A 230 2.77 0.07 8.32
CA TYR A 230 1.37 0.47 8.55
C TYR A 230 1.13 1.37 9.77
N TYR A 231 2.01 1.32 10.77
CA TYR A 231 1.91 2.05 12.03
C TYR A 231 2.76 3.33 12.03
N THR A 232 4.03 3.26 11.60
CA THR A 232 4.95 4.40 11.60
C THR A 232 4.81 5.27 10.36
N GLY A 233 4.21 4.75 9.28
CA GLY A 233 4.18 5.41 7.97
C GLY A 233 5.54 5.44 7.26
N GLN A 234 6.53 4.70 7.76
CA GLN A 234 7.86 4.65 7.17
C GLN A 234 7.81 4.01 5.78
N LEU A 235 8.25 4.74 4.75
CA LEU A 235 8.58 4.17 3.44
C LEU A 235 10.00 3.59 3.50
N PHE A 236 10.12 2.28 3.29
CA PHE A 236 11.44 1.64 3.20
C PHE A 236 12.09 1.92 1.84
N GLU A 237 13.43 1.94 1.80
CA GLU A 237 14.17 2.08 0.55
C GLU A 237 14.19 0.77 -0.24
N ILE A 238 13.06 0.43 -0.86
CA ILE A 238 12.81 -0.85 -1.55
C ILE A 238 13.96 -1.18 -2.50
N GLU A 239 14.38 -0.23 -3.34
CA GLU A 239 15.48 -0.43 -4.29
C GLU A 239 16.81 -0.75 -3.60
N THR A 240 17.22 0.09 -2.64
CA THR A 240 18.48 -0.06 -1.90
C THR A 240 18.54 -1.41 -1.18
N ILE A 241 17.47 -1.77 -0.47
CA ILE A 241 17.39 -3.00 0.31
C ILE A 241 17.37 -4.23 -0.62
N THR A 242 16.59 -4.18 -1.70
CA THR A 242 16.52 -5.29 -2.67
C THR A 242 17.88 -5.56 -3.30
N ARG A 243 18.59 -4.51 -3.75
CA ARG A 243 19.93 -4.63 -4.34
C ARG A 243 20.93 -5.23 -3.35
N ALA A 244 20.87 -4.86 -2.08
CA ALA A 244 21.75 -5.40 -1.05
C ALA A 244 21.42 -6.87 -0.72
N ALA A 245 20.14 -7.22 -0.61
CA ALA A 245 19.70 -8.58 -0.32
C ALA A 245 20.12 -9.58 -1.42
N GLN A 246 20.11 -9.16 -2.68
CA GLN A 246 20.49 -9.99 -3.82
C GLN A 246 22.01 -10.27 -3.93
N GLN A 247 22.85 -9.65 -3.10
CA GLN A 247 24.29 -9.91 -3.08
C GLN A 247 24.67 -11.18 -2.30
N TYR A 248 23.71 -11.82 -1.60
CA TYR A 248 23.97 -12.94 -0.69
C TYR A 248 23.12 -14.18 -0.98
#